data_AF-A0A356K4V7-F1
#
_entry.id   AF-A0A356K4V7-F1
#
_cell.length_a   1.000
_cell.length_b   1.000
_cell.length_c   1.000
_cell.angle_alpha   90.00
_cell.angle_beta   90.00
_cell.angle_gamma   90.00
#
_symmetry.space_group_name_H-M   'P 1'
#
loop_
_entity.id
_entity.type
_entity.pdbx_description
1 polymer ?
#
loop_
_entity_poly.entity_id
_entity_poly.type
_entity_poly.pdbx_seq_one_letter_code
_entity_poly.pdbx_strand_id
1 'polypeptide(L)'
;MSETPKIIYTQTDEAPRLATFSLLPIIKAFTDAAGVAVETRDISLAGRILSAFPELLNPKQRFNDDLAELGLLTQRSDANIIKLPNI
;
A
#
# COMPACT_ATOMS: atom_id res chain seq x y z
N MET A 1 0.58 17.74 -17.86
CA MET A 1 -0.19 17.88 -16.61
C MET A 1 0.74 17.46 -15.49
N SER A 2 0.87 18.25 -14.42
CA SER A 2 1.67 17.85 -13.26
C SER A 2 1.05 16.59 -12.66
N GLU A 3 1.76 15.47 -12.64
CA GLU A 3 1.31 14.31 -11.86
C GLU A 3 1.27 14.73 -10.39
N THR A 4 0.13 14.49 -9.73
CA THR A 4 0.01 14.72 -8.29
C THR A 4 1.03 13.84 -7.58
N PRO A 5 1.97 14.40 -6.78
CA PRO A 5 2.95 13.59 -6.05
C PRO A 5 2.25 12.57 -5.15
N LYS A 6 2.73 11.33 -5.16
CA LYS A 6 2.12 10.23 -4.41
C LYS A 6 3.09 9.61 -3.42
N ILE A 7 2.59 9.27 -2.23
CA ILE A 7 3.25 8.42 -1.26
C ILE A 7 2.48 7.10 -1.20
N ILE A 8 3.19 5.98 -1.32
CA ILE A 8 2.62 4.66 -1.07
C ILE A 8 2.93 4.27 0.38
N TYR A 9 1.88 4.05 1.17
CA TYR A 9 1.98 3.62 2.57
C TYR A 9 1.62 2.14 2.67
N THR A 10 2.58 1.29 3.08
CA THR A 10 2.35 -0.15 3.12
C THR A 10 1.41 -0.53 4.26
N GLN A 11 0.34 -1.27 3.97
CA GLN A 11 -0.39 -2.03 4.99
C GLN A 11 0.33 -3.36 5.21
N THR A 12 0.66 -3.63 6.47
CA THR A 12 1.45 -4.80 6.85
C THR A 12 0.68 -5.63 7.89
N ASP A 13 1.38 -6.17 8.88
CA ASP A 13 0.89 -7.17 9.82
C ASP A 13 0.95 -6.63 11.26
N GLU A 14 0.29 -7.35 12.18
CA GLU A 14 0.48 -7.22 13.63
C GLU A 14 0.44 -5.78 14.17
N ALA A 15 1.40 -5.41 15.02
CA ALA A 15 1.44 -4.11 15.68
C ALA A 15 1.54 -2.93 14.69
N PRO A 16 2.39 -2.96 13.64
CA PRO A 16 2.40 -1.90 12.63
C PRO A 16 1.07 -1.72 11.89
N ARG A 17 0.32 -2.80 11.62
CA ARG A 17 -1.03 -2.69 11.01
C ARG A 17 -1.99 -1.94 11.93
N LEU A 18 -1.99 -2.25 13.22
CA LEU A 18 -2.81 -1.55 14.21
C LEU A 18 -2.45 -0.06 14.31
N ALA A 19 -1.15 0.26 14.35
CA ALA A 19 -0.69 1.65 14.37
C ALA A 19 -1.11 2.43 13.10
N THR A 20 -1.10 1.76 11.94
CA THR A 20 -1.51 2.35 10.67
C THR A 20 -2.97 2.81 10.68
N PHE A 21 -3.89 2.05 11.29
CA PHE A 21 -5.29 2.47 11.42
C PHE A 21 -5.45 3.78 12.20
N SER A 22 -4.55 4.06 13.16
CA SER A 22 -4.56 5.30 13.92
C SER A 22 -3.86 6.45 13.17
N LEU A 23 -2.68 6.19 12.59
CA LEU A 23 -1.80 7.25 12.10
C LEU A 23 -2.09 7.64 10.64
N LEU A 24 -2.50 6.70 9.79
CA LEU A 24 -2.71 6.96 8.36
C LEU A 24 -3.77 8.04 8.08
N PRO A 25 -4.92 8.12 8.80
CA PRO A 25 -5.87 9.22 8.62
C PRO A 25 -5.27 10.59 8.91
N ILE A 26 -4.40 10.69 9.93
CA ILE A 26 -3.71 11.93 10.29
C ILE A 26 -2.72 12.31 9.19
N ILE A 27 -1.90 11.36 8.71
CA ILE A 27 -0.96 11.62 7.61
C ILE A 27 -1.71 12.16 6.39
N LYS A 28 -2.80 11.52 5.97
CA LYS A 28 -3.63 11.95 4.84
C LYS A 28 -4.13 13.38 4.99
N ALA A 29 -4.65 13.74 6.17
CA ALA A 29 -5.16 15.09 6.42
C ALA A 29 -4.08 16.16 6.31
N PHE A 30 -2.87 15.88 6.78
CA PHE A 30 -1.75 16.84 6.71
C PHE A 30 -1.16 16.95 5.30
N THR A 31 -1.06 15.84 4.56
CA THR A 31 -0.47 15.82 3.21
C THR A 31 -1.39 16.43 2.15
N ASP A 32 -2.71 16.42 2.37
CA ASP A 32 -3.69 17.02 1.47
C ASP A 32 -3.46 18.54 1.29
N ALA A 33 -3.07 19.24 2.36
CA ALA A 33 -2.71 20.66 2.31
C ALA A 33 -1.50 20.96 1.39
N ALA A 34 -0.66 19.96 1.13
CA ALA A 34 0.50 20.05 0.22
C ALA A 34 0.21 19.46 -1.18
N GLY A 35 -1.02 19.01 -1.44
CA GLY A 35 -1.37 18.35 -2.70
C GLY A 35 -0.67 17.01 -2.91
N VAL A 36 -0.30 16.31 -1.82
CA VAL A 36 0.35 15.00 -1.88
C VAL A 36 -0.66 13.91 -1.55
N ALA A 37 -0.89 13.00 -2.50
CA ALA A 37 -1.80 11.88 -2.31
C ALA A 37 -1.10 10.74 -1.53
N VAL A 38 -1.83 10.11 -0.61
CA VAL A 38 -1.34 8.94 0.13
C VAL A 38 -2.22 7.73 -0.20
N GLU A 39 -1.67 6.80 -0.97
CA GLU A 39 -2.31 5.54 -1.34
C GLU A 39 -1.76 4.40 -0.50
N THR A 40 -2.51 3.31 -0.41
CA THR A 40 -2.06 2.11 0.29
C THR A 40 -1.83 0.96 -0.66
N ARG A 41 -0.89 0.09 -0.30
CA ARG A 41 -0.69 -1.24 -0.90
C ARG A 41 -0.61 -2.26 0.23
N ASP A 42 -1.38 -3.34 0.12
CA ASP A 42 -1.44 -4.40 1.12
C ASP A 42 -0.38 -5.46 0.82
N ILE A 43 0.66 -5.46 1.64
CA ILE A 43 1.74 -6.46 1.59
C ILE A 43 1.75 -7.35 2.83
N SER A 44 0.62 -7.40 3.56
CA SER A 44 0.44 -8.34 4.65
C SER A 44 0.59 -9.79 4.18
N LEU A 45 0.94 -10.68 5.11
CA LEU A 45 1.02 -12.12 4.82
C LEU A 45 -0.28 -12.63 4.19
N ALA A 46 -1.43 -12.22 4.72
CA ALA A 46 -2.73 -12.62 4.20
C ALA A 46 -2.95 -12.10 2.77
N GLY A 47 -2.66 -10.82 2.50
CA GLY A 47 -2.79 -10.22 1.17
C GLY A 47 -1.94 -10.95 0.13
N ARG A 48 -0.67 -11.23 0.46
CA ARG A 48 0.26 -11.95 -0.42
C ARG A 48 -0.14 -13.39 -0.71
N ILE A 49 -0.76 -14.09 0.26
CA ILE A 49 -1.31 -15.43 0.02
C ILE A 49 -2.52 -15.32 -0.92
N LEU A 50 -3.44 -14.39 -0.68
CA LEU A 50 -4.65 -14.25 -1.49
C LEU A 50 -4.35 -13.84 -2.94
N SER A 51 -3.37 -12.97 -3.17
CA SER A 51 -2.96 -12.56 -4.52
C SER A 51 -2.26 -13.67 -5.31
N ALA A 52 -1.67 -14.66 -4.63
CA ALA A 52 -0.96 -15.77 -5.26
C ALA A 52 -1.87 -16.89 -5.80
N PHE A 53 -3.13 -16.99 -5.33
CA PHE A 53 -4.08 -18.05 -5.73
C PHE A 53 -5.45 -17.50 -6.21
N PRO A 54 -5.49 -16.52 -7.14
CA PRO A 54 -6.73 -15.86 -7.54
C PRO A 54 -7.74 -16.79 -8.23
N GLU A 55 -7.29 -17.89 -8.83
CA GLU A 55 -8.10 -18.92 -9.47
C GLU A 55 -8.95 -19.73 -8.49
N LEU A 56 -8.54 -19.81 -7.22
CA LEU A 56 -9.27 -20.48 -6.14
C LEU A 56 -10.27 -19.55 -5.44
N LEU A 57 -10.32 -18.28 -5.85
CA LEU A 57 -11.11 -17.23 -5.20
C LEU A 57 -12.25 -16.76 -6.10
N ASN A 58 -13.41 -16.50 -5.48
CA ASN A 58 -14.51 -15.85 -6.16
C ASN A 58 -14.10 -14.42 -6.54
N PRO A 59 -14.67 -13.81 -7.59
CA PRO A 59 -14.23 -12.49 -8.07
C PRO A 59 -14.20 -11.39 -6.99
N LYS A 60 -15.09 -11.44 -6.00
CA LYS A 60 -15.15 -10.47 -4.88
C LYS A 60 -14.05 -10.66 -3.82
N GLN A 61 -13.40 -11.82 -3.80
CA GLN A 61 -12.35 -12.17 -2.84
C GLN A 61 -10.94 -11.99 -3.41
N ARG A 62 -10.81 -11.67 -4.69
CA ARG A 62 -9.51 -11.52 -5.34
C ARG A 62 -8.82 -10.25 -4.88
N PHE A 63 -7.52 -10.37 -4.62
CA PHE A 63 -6.63 -9.27 -4.28
C PHE A 63 -5.68 -9.04 -5.45
N ASN A 64 -5.25 -7.80 -5.63
CA ASN A 64 -4.15 -7.48 -6.54
C ASN A 64 -2.83 -7.98 -5.94
N ASP A 65 -1.85 -8.29 -6.79
CA ASP A 65 -0.48 -8.55 -6.34
C ASP A 65 0.25 -7.22 -6.12
N ASP A 66 -0.06 -6.59 -4.99
CA ASP A 66 0.50 -5.30 -4.58
C ASP A 66 2.02 -5.38 -4.35
N LEU A 67 2.56 -6.55 -4.00
CA LEU A 67 4.01 -6.74 -3.85
C LEU A 67 4.72 -6.68 -5.20
N ALA A 68 4.17 -7.34 -6.22
CA ALA A 68 4.69 -7.26 -7.59
C ALA A 68 4.58 -5.83 -8.15
N GLU A 69 3.43 -5.15 -7.92
CA GLU A 69 3.25 -3.75 -8.32
C GLU A 69 4.30 -2.83 -7.68
N LEU A 70 4.53 -2.98 -6.37
CA LEU A 70 5.56 -2.23 -5.66
C LEU A 70 6.97 -2.55 -6.18
N GLY A 71 7.25 -3.81 -6.50
CA GLY A 71 8.52 -4.22 -7.12
C GLY A 71 8.79 -3.46 -8.42
N LEU A 72 7.78 -3.33 -9.30
CA LEU A 72 7.89 -2.52 -10.51
C LEU A 72 8.04 -1.02 -10.20
N LEU A 73 7.31 -0.51 -9.21
CA LEU A 73 7.38 0.89 -8.80
C LEU A 73 8.79 1.28 -8.35
N THR A 74 9.52 0.41 -7.63
CA THR A 74 10.90 0.71 -7.18
C THR A 74 11.89 1.01 -8.30
N GLN A 75 11.57 0.66 -9.55
CA GLN A 75 12.40 0.97 -10.71
C GLN A 75 12.18 2.38 -11.26
N ARG A 76 11.17 3.10 -10.75
CA ARG A 76 10.83 4.45 -11.17
C ARG A 76 11.48 5.49 -10.26
N SER A 77 11.96 6.59 -10.83
CA SER A 77 12.60 7.68 -10.08
C SER A 77 11.64 8.49 -9.20
N ASP A 78 10.34 8.40 -9.47
CA ASP A 78 9.27 9.03 -8.71
C ASP A 78 8.69 8.14 -7.60
N ALA A 79 9.28 6.95 -7.38
CA ALA A 79 8.87 6.05 -6.33
C ALA A 79 9.08 6.65 -4.94
N ASN A 80 7.98 6.79 -4.19
CA ASN A 80 8.01 7.21 -2.80
C ASN A 80 7.18 6.23 -1.96
N ILE A 81 7.86 5.36 -1.22
CA ILE A 81 7.27 4.24 -0.50
C ILE A 81 7.65 4.35 0.98
N ILE A 82 6.66 4.45 1.86
CA ILE A 82 6.83 4.30 3.30
C ILE A 82 6.56 2.83 3.66
N LYS A 83 7.65 2.11 3.94
CA LYS A 83 7.64 0.68 4.28
C LYS A 83 7.63 0.47 5.79
N LEU A 84 6.56 -0.14 6.31
CA LEU A 84 6.45 -0.54 7.71
C LEU A 84 6.97 -1.98 7.89
N PRO A 85 7.35 -2.42 9.10
CA PRO A 85 7.69 -3.83 9.35
C PRO A 85 6.53 -4.77 8.98
N ASN A 86 6.84 -5.93 8.39
CA ASN A 86 5.89 -6.98 7.99
C ASN A 86 6.48 -8.36 8.32
N ILE A 87 5.62 -9.39 8.36
CA ILE A 87 6.00 -10.81 8.39
C ILE A 87 6.43 -11.26 6.99
#